data_AF-A0A2J0LMH3-F1
#
_entry.id   AF-A0A2J0LMH3-F1
#
_cell.length_a   1.000
_cell.length_b   1.000
_cell.length_c   1.000
_cell.angle_alpha   90.00
_cell.angle_beta   90.00
_cell.angle_gamma   90.00
#
_symmetry.space_group_name_H-M   'P 1'
#
loop_
_entity.id
_entity.type
_entity.pdbx_description
1 polymer ?
#
loop_
_entity_poly.entity_id
_entity_poly.type
_entity_poly.pdbx_seq_one_letter_code
_entity_poly.pdbx_strand_id
1 'polypeptide(L)'
;MKGSSLHLYKQSTKQGKYNACILNLCNVKKNPLSEEILWEENVVMWPTRIHDVVKEDVGKAIWEAAEAKVKKENEWEELKPKNSMLITAVLEELWTQGKKSAILSKVCESIIAFAKK
;
A
#
# COMPACT_ATOMS: atom_id res chain seq x y z
N MET A 1 42.82 1.28 20.82
CA MET A 1 42.12 2.24 19.93
C MET A 1 40.70 1.73 19.71
N LYS A 2 39.72 2.35 20.37
CA LYS A 2 38.28 2.14 20.14
C LYS A 2 37.87 3.07 19.00
N GLY A 3 37.15 2.56 18.00
CA GLY A 3 36.55 3.44 16.99
C GLY A 3 36.26 2.77 15.65
N SER A 4 35.22 1.94 15.58
CA SER A 4 34.36 1.78 14.40
C SER A 4 33.31 0.71 14.66
N SER A 5 32.27 1.09 15.42
CA SER A 5 30.97 0.41 15.33
C SER A 5 29.89 1.34 15.86
N LEU A 6 29.77 2.49 15.21
CA LEU A 6 28.69 3.45 15.39
C LEU A 6 28.12 3.65 13.99
N HIS A 7 27.00 3.01 13.64
CA HIS A 7 25.85 3.70 12.99
C HIS A 7 24.66 2.85 12.47
N LEU A 8 24.54 1.52 12.66
CA LEU A 8 23.40 0.78 12.07
C LEU A 8 22.46 0.04 13.03
N TYR A 9 22.47 0.36 14.33
CA TYR A 9 21.45 -0.13 15.26
C TYR A 9 20.65 1.01 15.89
N LYS A 10 20.13 1.90 15.04
CA LYS A 10 19.18 2.94 15.47
C LYS A 10 17.79 2.30 15.51
N GLN A 11 17.41 1.85 16.72
CA GLN A 11 16.03 1.68 17.21
C GLN A 11 15.05 1.03 16.22
N SER A 12 14.71 -0.24 16.44
CA SER A 12 13.58 -0.87 15.75
C SER A 12 12.34 -0.01 15.97
N THR A 13 11.89 0.68 14.93
CA THR A 13 10.59 1.33 14.96
C THR A 13 9.54 0.25 15.28
N LYS A 14 8.47 0.62 15.99
CA LYS A 14 7.35 -0.29 16.29
C LYS A 14 6.89 -1.04 15.03
N GLN A 15 6.91 -0.35 13.90
CA GLN A 15 6.67 -0.89 12.56
C GLN A 15 7.65 -1.99 12.16
N GLY A 16 8.97 -1.78 12.28
CA GLY A 16 9.96 -2.79 11.92
C GLY A 16 9.79 -4.10 12.73
N LYS A 17 9.42 -4.00 14.01
CA LYS A 17 9.10 -5.18 14.84
C LYS A 17 7.87 -5.93 14.34
N TYR A 18 6.80 -5.21 13.98
CA TYR A 18 5.58 -5.83 13.46
C TYR A 18 5.78 -6.44 12.08
N ASN A 19 6.48 -5.74 11.18
CA ASN A 19 6.82 -6.26 9.86
C ASN A 19 7.68 -7.52 9.99
N ALA A 20 8.72 -7.51 10.86
CA ALA A 20 9.53 -8.70 11.11
C ALA A 20 8.70 -9.87 11.67
N CYS A 21 7.74 -9.60 12.56
CA CYS A 21 6.83 -10.62 13.07
C CYS A 21 6.00 -11.25 11.94
N ILE A 22 5.37 -10.44 11.09
CA ILE A 22 4.57 -10.91 9.94
C ILE A 22 5.45 -11.72 8.97
N LEU A 23 6.63 -11.19 8.59
CA LEU A 23 7.55 -11.90 7.70
C LEU A 23 7.98 -13.25 8.27
N ASN A 24 8.27 -13.32 9.57
CA ASN A 24 8.61 -14.58 10.25
C ASN A 24 7.44 -15.57 10.25
N LEU A 25 6.20 -15.11 10.53
CA LEU A 25 5.00 -15.96 10.46
C LEU A 25 4.78 -16.52 9.05
N CYS A 26 5.15 -15.75 8.03
CA CYS A 26 5.07 -16.14 6.63
C CYS A 26 6.28 -16.98 6.16
N ASN A 27 7.27 -17.28 7.01
CA ASN A 27 8.54 -17.92 6.66
C ASN A 27 9.37 -17.15 5.59
N VAL A 28 9.24 -15.83 5.54
CA VAL A 28 9.93 -14.96 4.59
C VAL A 28 11.15 -14.30 5.26
N LYS A 29 12.35 -14.51 4.70
CA LYS A 29 13.60 -13.88 5.17
C LYS A 29 13.93 -12.63 4.34
N LYS A 30 13.31 -11.50 4.66
CA LYS A 30 13.49 -10.22 3.95
C LYS A 30 13.64 -9.04 4.92
N ASN A 31 14.06 -7.88 4.40
CA ASN A 31 14.20 -6.67 5.19
C ASN A 31 12.81 -6.18 5.68
N PRO A 32 12.55 -6.09 7.00
CA PRO A 32 11.28 -5.62 7.54
C PRO A 32 11.01 -4.12 7.33
N LEU A 33 12.00 -3.36 6.84
CA LEU A 33 11.91 -1.95 6.48
C LEU A 33 12.28 -1.76 4.99
N SER A 34 11.74 -2.61 4.12
CA SER A 34 11.93 -2.51 2.67
C SER A 34 11.44 -1.15 2.15
N GLU A 35 12.22 -0.52 1.27
CA GLU A 35 11.84 0.70 0.54
C GLU A 35 11.06 0.40 -0.75
N GLU A 36 11.00 -0.88 -1.13
CA GLU A 36 10.24 -1.39 -2.28
C GLU A 36 9.06 -2.25 -1.82
N ILE A 37 8.05 -2.43 -2.69
CA ILE A 37 6.98 -3.40 -2.45
C ILE A 37 7.56 -4.80 -2.55
N LEU A 38 7.49 -5.52 -1.43
CA LEU A 38 7.90 -6.90 -1.34
C LEU A 38 6.72 -7.79 -1.70
N TRP A 39 6.94 -8.67 -2.66
CA TRP A 39 5.97 -9.65 -3.15
C TRP A 39 6.44 -11.05 -2.81
N GLU A 40 5.71 -11.74 -1.96
CA GLU A 40 5.93 -13.15 -1.63
C GLU A 40 4.60 -13.89 -1.76
N GLU A 41 4.66 -15.22 -1.73
CA GLU A 41 3.52 -16.09 -2.01
C GLU A 41 2.30 -15.81 -1.11
N ASN A 42 2.51 -15.56 0.18
CA ASN A 42 1.48 -15.41 1.20
C ASN A 42 1.50 -14.04 1.90
N VAL A 43 2.35 -13.11 1.43
CA VAL A 43 2.47 -11.77 2.01
C VAL A 43 2.91 -10.75 0.97
N VAL A 44 2.21 -9.60 0.97
CA VAL A 44 2.66 -8.39 0.27
C VAL A 44 2.96 -7.36 1.33
N MET A 45 4.19 -6.86 1.37
CA MET A 45 4.61 -5.83 2.31
C MET A 45 4.89 -4.53 1.56
N TRP A 46 4.28 -3.46 2.06
CA TRP A 46 4.33 -2.13 1.46
C TRP A 46 5.48 -1.31 2.05
N PRO A 47 6.17 -0.50 1.23
CA PRO A 47 7.24 0.36 1.73
C PRO A 47 6.70 1.51 2.59
N THR A 48 5.50 1.98 2.26
CA THR A 48 4.76 3.01 2.98
C THR A 48 3.28 2.60 3.12
N ARG A 49 2.36 3.55 3.29
CA ARG A 49 0.93 3.25 3.36
C ARG A 49 0.43 2.84 1.98
N ILE A 50 -0.33 1.75 1.89
CA ILE A 50 -0.94 1.27 0.64
C ILE A 50 -1.66 2.37 -0.15
N HIS A 51 -2.37 3.27 0.53
CA HIS A 51 -3.04 4.41 -0.10
C HIS A 51 -2.08 5.29 -0.90
N ASP A 52 -0.91 5.60 -0.34
CA ASP A 52 0.05 6.50 -0.98
C ASP A 52 0.67 5.82 -2.21
N VAL A 53 1.02 4.55 -2.08
CA VAL A 53 1.57 3.72 -3.17
C VAL A 53 0.58 3.60 -4.33
N VAL A 54 -0.69 3.30 -4.05
CA VAL A 54 -1.73 3.17 -5.08
C VAL A 54 -2.03 4.53 -5.73
N LYS A 55 -2.07 5.60 -4.94
CA LYS A 55 -2.28 6.95 -5.46
C LYS A 55 -1.14 7.40 -6.39
N GLU A 56 0.10 7.02 -6.06
CA GLU A 56 1.26 7.28 -6.91
C GLU A 56 1.21 6.45 -8.20
N ASP A 57 0.86 5.16 -8.12
CA ASP A 57 0.72 4.24 -9.26
C ASP A 57 -0.32 4.73 -10.29
N VAL A 58 -1.45 5.23 -9.81
CA VAL A 58 -2.50 5.82 -10.67
C VAL A 58 -2.08 7.20 -11.19
N GLY A 59 -1.24 7.90 -10.45
CA GLY A 59 -0.92 9.31 -10.65
C GLY A 59 -1.75 10.22 -9.74
N LYS A 60 -1.05 10.98 -8.89
CA LYS A 60 -1.65 11.82 -7.83
C LYS A 60 -2.75 12.76 -8.36
N ALA A 61 -2.50 13.42 -9.48
CA ALA A 61 -3.46 14.37 -10.08
C ALA A 61 -4.72 13.68 -10.61
N ILE A 62 -4.59 12.48 -11.18
CA ILE A 62 -5.71 11.69 -11.69
C ILE A 62 -6.58 11.24 -10.52
N TRP A 63 -5.95 10.75 -9.44
CA TRP A 63 -6.66 10.39 -8.21
C TRP A 63 -7.42 11.59 -7.61
N GLU A 64 -6.76 12.75 -7.47
CA GLU A 64 -7.38 13.94 -6.87
C GLU A 64 -8.55 14.46 -7.71
N ALA A 65 -8.46 14.39 -9.03
CA ALA A 65 -9.56 14.74 -9.92
C ALA A 65 -10.75 13.78 -9.75
N ALA A 66 -10.50 12.46 -9.68
CA ALA A 66 -11.54 11.47 -9.44
C ALA A 66 -12.20 11.65 -8.05
N GLU A 67 -11.41 11.87 -7.00
CA GLU A 67 -11.92 12.14 -5.65
C GLU A 67 -12.78 13.40 -5.60
N ALA A 68 -12.33 14.50 -6.21
CA ALA A 68 -13.10 15.74 -6.26
C ALA A 68 -14.43 15.56 -7.03
N LYS A 69 -14.39 14.84 -8.15
CA LYS A 69 -15.59 14.53 -8.94
C LYS A 69 -16.60 13.72 -8.11
N VAL A 70 -16.17 12.60 -7.55
CA VAL A 70 -17.03 11.71 -6.74
C VAL A 70 -17.61 12.46 -5.54
N LYS A 71 -16.81 13.28 -4.86
CA LYS A 71 -17.29 14.09 -3.73
C LYS A 71 -18.40 15.04 -4.15
N LYS A 72 -18.21 15.78 -5.24
CA LYS A 72 -19.18 16.73 -5.75
C LYS A 72 -20.47 16.06 -6.22
N GLU A 73 -20.37 14.92 -6.91
CA GLU A 73 -21.54 14.22 -7.46
C GLU A 73 -22.42 13.57 -6.39
N ASN A 74 -21.85 13.28 -5.22
CA ASN A 74 -22.55 12.60 -4.11
C ASN A 74 -22.78 13.52 -2.89
N GLU A 75 -22.41 14.81 -2.96
CA GLU A 75 -22.50 15.75 -1.83
C GLU A 75 -21.71 15.25 -0.59
N TRP A 76 -20.48 14.76 -0.83
CA TRP A 76 -19.60 14.10 0.14
C TRP A 76 -18.36 14.93 0.51
N GLU A 77 -18.45 16.26 0.47
CA GLU A 77 -17.33 17.17 0.72
C GLU A 77 -16.65 16.93 2.09
N GLU A 78 -17.44 16.55 3.09
CA GLU A 78 -16.99 16.29 4.46
C GLU A 78 -16.35 14.90 4.66
N LEU A 79 -16.42 14.01 3.66
CA LEU A 79 -15.86 12.66 3.79
C LEU A 79 -14.33 12.69 3.77
N LYS A 80 -13.75 12.08 4.80
CA LYS A 80 -12.30 11.93 4.96
C LYS A 80 -11.75 10.86 3.99
N PRO A 81 -10.51 10.98 3.50
CA PRO A 81 -9.91 10.03 2.55
C PRO A 81 -9.88 8.56 3.01
N LYS A 82 -9.94 8.30 4.32
CA LYS A 82 -9.98 6.94 4.89
C LYS A 82 -11.39 6.31 4.92
N ASN A 83 -12.42 7.04 4.51
CA ASN A 83 -13.79 6.55 4.47
C ASN A 83 -13.91 5.48 3.36
N SER A 84 -14.41 4.30 3.71
CA SER A 84 -14.50 3.17 2.78
C SER A 84 -15.42 3.43 1.59
N MET A 85 -16.53 4.16 1.77
CA MET A 85 -17.43 4.52 0.67
C MET A 85 -16.74 5.44 -0.33
N LEU A 86 -16.04 6.46 0.16
CA LEU A 86 -15.28 7.37 -0.68
C LEU A 86 -14.18 6.61 -1.46
N ILE A 87 -13.41 5.75 -0.78
CA ILE A 87 -12.36 4.95 -1.43
C ILE A 87 -12.97 4.08 -2.55
N THR A 88 -14.09 3.41 -2.28
CA THR A 88 -14.75 2.54 -3.25
C THR A 88 -15.21 3.32 -4.46
N ALA A 89 -15.92 4.43 -4.27
CA ALA A 89 -16.43 5.26 -5.34
C ALA A 89 -15.30 5.89 -6.19
N VAL A 90 -14.17 6.29 -5.56
CA VAL A 90 -12.99 6.76 -6.29
C VAL A 90 -12.38 5.66 -7.15
N LEU A 91 -12.24 4.44 -6.62
CA LEU A 91 -11.73 3.31 -7.39
C LEU A 91 -12.66 2.93 -8.55
N GLU A 92 -13.98 3.00 -8.35
CA GLU A 92 -14.97 2.80 -9.40
C GLU A 92 -14.85 3.85 -10.51
N GLU A 93 -14.76 5.13 -10.14
CA GLU A 93 -14.56 6.23 -11.10
C GLU A 93 -13.24 6.09 -11.88
N LEU A 94 -12.15 5.70 -11.20
CA LEU A 94 -10.88 5.43 -11.87
C LEU A 94 -11.00 4.23 -12.82
N TRP A 95 -11.79 3.23 -12.46
CA TRP A 95 -12.02 2.05 -13.30
C TRP A 95 -12.79 2.42 -14.57
N THR A 96 -13.85 3.23 -14.48
CA THR A 96 -14.65 3.68 -15.64
C THR A 96 -13.81 4.55 -16.59
N GLN A 97 -12.85 5.32 -16.07
CA GLN A 97 -11.88 6.07 -16.86
C GLN A 97 -10.75 5.22 -17.47
N GLY A 98 -10.67 3.92 -17.15
CA GLY A 98 -9.57 3.05 -17.56
C GLY A 98 -8.23 3.37 -16.87
N LYS A 99 -8.24 4.08 -15.74
CA LYS A 99 -7.07 4.50 -14.95
C LYS A 99 -6.84 3.59 -13.74
N LYS A 100 -6.72 2.30 -14.01
CA LYS A 100 -6.58 1.26 -12.97
C LYS A 100 -5.16 1.22 -12.43
N SER A 101 -5.02 0.98 -11.13
CA SER A 101 -3.74 0.68 -10.51
C SER A 101 -3.25 -0.70 -10.94
N ALA A 102 -2.06 -0.76 -11.55
CA ALA A 102 -1.39 -2.00 -11.89
C ALA A 102 -0.95 -2.75 -10.62
N ILE A 103 -0.49 -2.01 -9.61
CA ILE A 103 -0.09 -2.57 -8.33
C ILE A 103 -1.27 -3.22 -7.61
N LEU A 104 -2.42 -2.54 -7.54
CA LEU A 104 -3.62 -3.11 -6.91
C LEU A 104 -4.11 -4.37 -7.65
N SER A 105 -4.07 -4.34 -8.99
CA SER A 105 -4.42 -5.51 -9.82
C SER A 105 -3.54 -6.71 -9.49
N LYS A 106 -2.22 -6.50 -9.39
CA LYS A 106 -1.26 -7.54 -9.01
C LYS A 106 -1.50 -8.10 -7.60
N VAL A 107 -1.93 -7.26 -6.63
CA VAL A 107 -2.33 -7.73 -5.29
C VAL A 107 -3.52 -8.68 -5.40
N CYS A 108 -4.58 -8.27 -6.10
CA CYS A 108 -5.77 -9.10 -6.28
C CYS A 108 -5.44 -10.44 -6.95
N GLU A 109 -4.61 -10.41 -7.99
CA GLU A 109 -4.13 -11.61 -8.68
C GLU A 109 -3.34 -12.53 -7.75
N SER A 110 -2.47 -11.96 -6.90
CA SER A 110 -1.66 -12.72 -5.93
C SER A 110 -2.53 -13.37 -4.86
N ILE A 111 -3.57 -12.68 -4.36
CA ILE A 111 -4.54 -13.24 -3.41
C ILE A 111 -5.30 -14.41 -4.04
N ILE A 112 -5.79 -14.24 -5.27
CA ILE A 112 -6.53 -15.29 -6.00
C ILE A 112 -5.62 -16.49 -6.28
N ALA A 113 -4.37 -16.25 -6.67
CA ALA A 113 -3.40 -17.31 -6.95
C ALA A 113 -3.06 -18.10 -5.68
N PHE A 114 -2.90 -17.44 -4.54
CA PHE A 114 -2.68 -18.10 -3.26
C PHE A 114 -3.89 -18.95 -2.83
N ALA A 115 -5.11 -18.43 -2.99
CA ALA A 115 -6.34 -19.13 -2.60
C ALA A 115 -6.68 -20.35 -3.47
N LYS A 116 -6.09 -20.48 -4.65
CA LYS A 116 -6.28 -21.63 -5.56
C LYS A 116 -5.33 -22.80 -5.31
N LYS A 117 -4.32 -22.62 -4.47
CA LYS A 117 -3.38 -23.66 -4.07
C LYS A 117 -3.97 -24.52 -2.96
#